data_AF-A0A661MV56-F1
#
_entry.id   AF-A0A661MV56-F1
#
_cell.length_a   1.000
_cell.length_b   1.000
_cell.length_c   1.000
_cell.angle_alpha   90.00
_cell.angle_beta   90.00
_cell.angle_gamma   90.00
#
_symmetry.space_group_name_H-M   'P 1'
#
loop_
_entity.id
_entity.type
_entity.pdbx_description
1 polymer ?
#
loop_
_entity_poly.entity_id
_entity_poly.type
_entity_poly.pdbx_seq_one_letter_code
_entity_poly.pdbx_strand_id
1 'polypeptide(L)'
;MAAQLGSKFMTVAFGPVAYAGRCIMARQVDAGLAQLTVDNLMGGVEQGIDTVSKSVGVPSAYVSKLLPMDALRELIQRIENNQRIATGQWQVHTGHVGGLLSGVADLTVDGRPPDVGLCLLRLSEKMKRDKELAGPLRVLSEDLDRWQLMLGDCRDSIDNGRELVEAYRRRRVVRVVAAATILVVLSVMLFWAYSRQLARSRVDAQLDAGDPCAVEAISETDLERASSAQLARLDQEQAACEAQRDQARKARAAKEKAEARKAAEAKQRREHETRCDRLARNIEGGTLGSTDEALAKGAAPLLRRVAQGQLRPADVSAELQPTGCEGTPGGDRIARVVAEAVVASGPRWLTLTSLSKSVRKLVAAQWSALPAERRKLFDGHIEEIARRALRSGQGEEMDRCLQLCKLKEEAKAVLGDHCQAALSLVQP
;
A
#
# COMPACT_ATOMS: atom_id res chain seq x y z
N MET A 1 17.03 -19.19 -49.96
CA MET A 1 15.93 -18.69 -50.81
C MET A 1 16.55 -17.91 -51.95
N ALA A 2 16.51 -18.43 -53.18
CA ALA A 2 16.85 -17.63 -54.36
C ALA A 2 15.91 -16.41 -54.40
N ALA A 3 16.45 -15.23 -54.69
CA ALA A 3 15.62 -14.05 -54.85
C ALA A 3 14.72 -14.31 -56.07
N GLN A 4 13.42 -14.51 -55.87
CA GLN A 4 12.45 -14.82 -56.94
C GLN A 4 12.21 -13.60 -57.85
N LEU A 5 13.28 -12.98 -58.34
CA LEU A 5 13.26 -11.72 -59.09
C LEU A 5 12.80 -11.98 -60.53
N GLY A 6 13.32 -13.03 -61.17
CA GLY A 6 12.88 -13.47 -62.48
C GLY A 6 11.40 -13.84 -62.49
N SER A 7 10.91 -14.50 -61.43
CA SER A 7 9.46 -14.80 -61.32
C SER A 7 8.59 -13.55 -61.28
N LYS A 8 9.05 -12.47 -60.61
CA LYS A 8 8.34 -11.19 -60.57
C LYS A 8 8.35 -10.51 -61.94
N PHE A 9 9.49 -10.53 -62.63
CA PHE A 9 9.59 -10.07 -64.01
C PHE A 9 8.61 -10.81 -64.92
N MET A 10 8.65 -12.14 -64.91
CA MET A 10 7.78 -12.99 -65.74
C MET A 10 6.29 -12.74 -65.50
N THR A 11 5.88 -12.56 -64.25
CA THR A 11 4.46 -12.33 -63.92
C THR A 11 3.91 -11.08 -64.62
N VAL A 12 4.73 -10.03 -64.73
CA VAL A 12 4.33 -8.75 -65.35
C VAL A 12 4.56 -8.79 -66.86
N ALA A 13 5.73 -9.25 -67.31
CA ALA A 13 6.09 -9.30 -68.73
C ALA A 13 5.19 -10.25 -69.54
N PHE A 14 4.72 -11.34 -68.92
CA PHE A 14 3.81 -12.30 -69.56
C PHE A 14 2.34 -11.88 -69.48
N GLY A 15 2.02 -10.78 -68.76
CA GLY A 15 0.66 -10.31 -68.54
C GLY A 15 -0.18 -10.15 -69.82
N PRO A 16 0.31 -9.43 -70.85
CA PRO A 16 -0.41 -9.26 -72.12
C PRO A 16 -0.67 -10.59 -72.85
N VAL A 17 0.32 -11.47 -72.89
CA VAL A 17 0.24 -12.81 -73.52
C VAL A 17 -0.78 -13.69 -72.81
N ALA A 18 -0.74 -13.74 -71.47
CA ALA A 18 -1.70 -14.50 -70.69
C ALA A 18 -3.13 -13.94 -70.83
N TYR A 19 -3.27 -12.61 -70.91
CA TYR A 19 -4.57 -11.98 -71.14
C TYR A 19 -5.10 -12.28 -72.54
N ALA A 20 -4.26 -12.17 -73.57
CA ALA A 20 -4.60 -12.56 -74.95
C ALA A 20 -5.07 -14.02 -75.02
N GLY A 21 -4.34 -14.93 -74.39
CA GLY A 21 -4.71 -16.34 -74.29
C GLY A 21 -6.09 -16.53 -73.64
N ARG A 22 -6.36 -15.85 -72.51
CA ARG A 22 -7.70 -15.88 -71.88
C ARG A 22 -8.80 -15.37 -72.81
N CYS A 23 -8.57 -14.28 -73.54
CA CYS A 23 -9.54 -13.74 -74.50
C CYS A 23 -9.83 -14.73 -75.63
N ILE A 24 -8.80 -15.36 -76.21
CA ILE A 24 -8.96 -16.37 -77.27
C ILE A 24 -9.74 -17.58 -76.74
N MET A 25 -9.42 -18.08 -75.55
CA MET A 25 -10.18 -19.16 -74.89
C MET A 25 -11.64 -18.76 -74.64
N ALA A 26 -11.89 -17.49 -74.29
CA ALA A 26 -13.22 -16.93 -74.10
C ALA A 26 -13.94 -16.53 -75.41
N ARG A 27 -13.43 -16.97 -76.57
CA ARG A 27 -13.98 -16.69 -77.91
C ARG A 27 -13.94 -15.21 -78.33
N GLN A 28 -13.08 -14.42 -77.69
CA GLN A 28 -12.84 -13.02 -78.01
C GLN A 28 -11.50 -12.89 -78.76
N VAL A 29 -11.40 -13.52 -79.93
CA VAL A 29 -10.14 -13.59 -80.70
C VAL A 29 -9.66 -12.20 -81.10
N ASP A 30 -10.54 -11.32 -81.57
CA ASP A 30 -10.18 -9.93 -81.89
C ASP A 30 -9.56 -9.19 -80.70
N ALA A 31 -10.18 -9.32 -79.53
CA ALA A 31 -9.67 -8.71 -78.30
C ALA A 31 -8.33 -9.32 -77.89
N GLY A 32 -8.15 -10.63 -78.08
CA GLY A 32 -6.88 -11.31 -77.81
C GLY A 32 -5.77 -10.88 -78.77
N LEU A 33 -6.04 -10.80 -80.06
CA LEU A 33 -5.09 -10.33 -81.06
C LEU A 33 -4.70 -8.87 -80.83
N ALA A 34 -5.65 -8.02 -80.42
CA ALA A 34 -5.37 -6.61 -80.10
C ALA A 34 -4.42 -6.42 -78.90
N GLN A 35 -4.18 -7.46 -78.10
CA GLN A 35 -3.25 -7.42 -76.96
C GLN A 35 -1.82 -7.78 -77.35
N LEU A 36 -1.63 -8.35 -78.55
CA LEU A 36 -0.34 -8.79 -79.07
C LEU A 36 0.34 -7.69 -79.91
N THR A 37 0.27 -6.44 -79.45
CA THR A 37 0.90 -5.27 -80.09
C THR A 37 2.25 -4.94 -79.45
N VAL A 38 3.08 -4.15 -80.15
CA VAL A 38 4.39 -3.70 -79.64
C VAL A 38 4.24 -3.03 -78.28
N ASP A 39 3.32 -2.07 -78.18
CA ASP A 39 3.14 -1.26 -76.97
C ASP A 39 2.76 -2.12 -75.75
N ASN A 40 1.90 -3.12 -75.95
CA ASN A 40 1.48 -4.00 -74.87
C ASN A 40 2.60 -4.98 -74.47
N LEU A 41 3.24 -5.63 -75.44
CA LEU A 41 4.31 -6.60 -75.17
C LEU A 41 5.56 -5.94 -74.59
N MET A 42 6.02 -4.85 -75.18
CA MET A 42 7.17 -4.09 -74.66
C MET A 42 6.82 -3.39 -73.35
N GLY A 43 5.62 -2.82 -73.23
CA GLY A 43 5.14 -2.23 -71.97
C GLY A 43 5.13 -3.24 -70.82
N GLY A 44 4.76 -4.50 -71.08
CA GLY A 44 4.87 -5.59 -70.12
C GLY A 44 6.32 -5.85 -69.67
N VAL A 45 7.27 -5.89 -70.62
CA VAL A 45 8.70 -6.05 -70.31
C VAL A 45 9.23 -4.88 -69.50
N GLU A 46 8.93 -3.65 -69.88
CA GLU A 46 9.36 -2.44 -69.18
C GLU A 46 8.80 -2.38 -67.75
N GLN A 47 7.53 -2.72 -67.56
CA GLN A 47 6.92 -2.83 -66.22
C GLN A 47 7.55 -3.95 -65.40
N GLY A 48 7.90 -5.07 -66.03
CA GLY A 48 8.64 -6.17 -65.38
C GLY A 48 10.02 -5.71 -64.90
N ILE A 49 10.76 -5.01 -65.75
CA ILE A 49 12.06 -4.39 -65.44
C ILE A 49 11.92 -3.44 -64.25
N ASP A 50 10.93 -2.54 -64.28
CA ASP A 50 10.66 -1.60 -63.20
C ASP A 50 10.29 -2.29 -61.88
N THR A 51 9.51 -3.38 -61.96
CA THR A 51 9.12 -4.17 -60.78
C THR A 51 10.33 -4.84 -60.11
N VAL A 52 11.25 -5.38 -60.90
CA VAL A 52 12.51 -5.95 -60.39
C VAL A 52 13.41 -4.85 -59.84
N SER A 53 13.59 -3.77 -60.59
CA SER A 53 14.32 -2.55 -60.21
C SER A 53 13.89 -2.02 -58.84
N LYS A 54 12.59 -1.79 -58.64
CA LYS A 54 12.00 -1.35 -57.35
C LYS A 54 12.17 -2.37 -56.24
N SER A 55 12.05 -3.67 -56.54
CA SER A 55 12.22 -4.75 -55.55
C SER A 55 13.65 -4.81 -55.02
N VAL A 56 14.63 -4.70 -55.91
CA VAL A 56 16.06 -4.77 -55.57
C VAL A 56 16.56 -3.43 -55.04
N GLY A 57 16.08 -2.31 -55.57
CA GLY A 57 16.54 -0.96 -55.27
C GLY A 57 17.70 -0.51 -56.17
N VAL A 58 17.68 -0.93 -57.44
CA VAL A 58 18.66 -0.52 -58.47
C VAL A 58 17.93 0.25 -59.58
N PRO A 59 18.61 1.08 -60.40
CA PRO A 59 17.96 1.76 -61.52
C PRO A 59 17.45 0.78 -62.59
N SER A 60 16.30 1.08 -63.22
CA SER A 60 15.71 0.23 -64.28
C SER A 60 16.63 0.05 -65.49
N ALA A 61 17.44 1.06 -65.82
CA ALA A 61 18.46 0.99 -66.86
C ALA A 61 19.51 -0.11 -66.60
N TYR A 62 19.79 -0.40 -65.33
CA TYR A 62 20.74 -1.44 -64.96
C TYR A 62 20.17 -2.84 -65.22
N VAL A 63 18.91 -3.08 -64.86
CA VAL A 63 18.22 -4.37 -65.13
C VAL A 63 18.05 -4.58 -66.64
N SER A 64 17.72 -3.52 -67.38
CA SER A 64 17.57 -3.58 -68.85
C SER A 64 18.85 -4.00 -69.57
N LYS A 65 20.04 -3.61 -69.08
CA LYS A 65 21.34 -4.03 -69.64
C LYS A 65 21.63 -5.53 -69.51
N LEU A 66 20.96 -6.22 -68.60
CA LEU A 66 21.12 -7.67 -68.42
C LEU A 66 20.24 -8.47 -69.40
N LEU A 67 19.31 -7.81 -70.09
CA LEU A 67 18.36 -8.44 -70.98
C LEU A 67 18.78 -8.25 -72.45
N PRO A 68 18.48 -9.22 -73.33
CA PRO A 68 18.72 -9.10 -74.77
C PRO A 68 17.67 -8.17 -75.42
N MET A 69 17.68 -6.88 -75.04
CA MET A 69 16.66 -5.90 -75.42
C MET A 69 16.52 -5.72 -76.93
N ASP A 70 17.61 -5.83 -77.69
CA ASP A 70 17.57 -5.68 -79.14
C ASP A 70 16.92 -6.89 -79.82
N ALA A 71 17.22 -8.11 -79.36
CA ALA A 71 16.55 -9.32 -79.84
C ALA A 71 15.05 -9.34 -79.49
N LEU A 72 14.69 -8.87 -78.28
CA LEU A 72 13.29 -8.68 -77.87
C LEU A 72 12.58 -7.70 -78.82
N ARG A 73 13.17 -6.54 -79.12
CA ARG A 73 12.59 -5.55 -80.03
C ARG A 73 12.37 -6.10 -81.44
N GLU A 74 13.36 -6.80 -81.99
CA GLU A 74 13.27 -7.41 -83.31
C GLU A 74 12.12 -8.43 -83.37
N LEU A 75 12.03 -9.32 -82.37
CA LEU A 75 10.97 -10.32 -82.33
C LEU A 75 9.58 -9.68 -82.15
N ILE A 76 9.44 -8.65 -81.31
CA ILE A 76 8.17 -7.95 -81.11
C ILE A 76 7.71 -7.27 -82.42
N GLN A 77 8.62 -6.66 -83.19
CA GLN A 77 8.27 -6.07 -84.49
C GLN A 77 7.75 -7.13 -85.47
N ARG A 78 8.39 -8.32 -85.47
CA ARG A 78 7.93 -9.45 -86.27
C ARG A 78 6.54 -9.95 -85.83
N ILE A 79 6.32 -10.08 -84.51
CA ILE A 79 5.02 -10.44 -83.93
C ILE A 79 3.95 -9.43 -84.35
N GLU A 80 4.23 -8.13 -84.27
CA GLU A 80 3.28 -7.09 -84.65
C GLU A 80 2.88 -7.19 -86.13
N ASN A 81 3.86 -7.36 -87.02
CA ASN A 81 3.58 -7.52 -88.45
C ASN A 81 2.66 -8.74 -88.70
N ASN A 82 2.96 -9.87 -88.06
CA ASN A 82 2.16 -11.09 -88.19
C ASN A 82 0.79 -10.97 -87.50
N GLN A 83 0.70 -10.22 -86.40
CA GLN A 83 -0.54 -9.90 -85.71
C GLN A 83 -1.47 -9.04 -86.57
N ARG A 84 -0.95 -8.03 -87.27
CA ARG A 84 -1.76 -7.19 -88.16
C ARG A 84 -2.33 -8.00 -89.32
N ILE A 85 -1.51 -8.87 -89.92
CA ILE A 85 -1.94 -9.78 -90.99
C ILE A 85 -3.03 -10.73 -90.46
N ALA A 86 -2.78 -11.38 -89.32
CA ALA A 86 -3.74 -12.30 -88.71
C ALA A 86 -5.06 -11.62 -88.34
N THR A 87 -5.01 -10.40 -87.81
CA THR A 87 -6.20 -9.60 -87.46
C THR A 87 -7.00 -9.21 -88.70
N GLY A 88 -6.33 -8.77 -89.77
CA GLY A 88 -6.99 -8.44 -91.03
C GLY A 88 -7.71 -9.65 -91.63
N GLN A 89 -7.03 -10.80 -91.69
CA GLN A 89 -7.63 -12.05 -92.19
C GLN A 89 -8.76 -12.55 -91.29
N TRP A 90 -8.64 -12.39 -89.98
CA TRP A 90 -9.69 -12.75 -89.02
C TRP A 90 -10.95 -11.88 -89.19
N GLN A 91 -10.79 -10.58 -89.41
CA GLN A 91 -11.90 -9.66 -89.69
C GLN A 91 -12.61 -10.01 -91.01
N VAL A 92 -11.86 -10.37 -92.05
CA VAL A 92 -12.43 -10.85 -93.32
C VAL A 92 -13.22 -12.14 -93.08
N HIS A 93 -12.63 -13.13 -92.40
CA HIS A 93 -13.27 -14.40 -92.10
C HIS A 93 -14.58 -14.24 -91.30
N THR A 94 -14.53 -13.45 -90.23
CA THR A 94 -15.71 -13.21 -89.36
C THR A 94 -16.83 -12.46 -90.07
N GLY A 95 -16.50 -11.55 -90.99
CA GLY A 95 -17.47 -10.86 -91.85
C GLY A 95 -18.22 -11.80 -92.81
N HIS A 96 -17.56 -12.85 -93.32
CA HIS A 96 -18.18 -13.83 -94.23
C HIS A 96 -19.02 -14.89 -93.51
N VAL A 97 -18.68 -15.26 -92.27
CA VAL A 97 -19.29 -16.39 -91.55
C VAL A 97 -20.53 -15.98 -90.71
N GLY A 98 -20.89 -14.69 -90.68
CA GLY A 98 -22.17 -14.23 -90.12
C GLY A 98 -22.38 -14.56 -88.64
N GLY A 99 -21.30 -14.58 -87.83
CA GLY A 99 -21.36 -14.80 -86.38
C GLY A 99 -21.52 -16.26 -85.93
N LEU A 100 -21.55 -17.23 -86.85
CA LEU A 100 -21.73 -18.65 -86.55
C LEU A 100 -20.41 -19.36 -86.19
N LEU A 101 -19.63 -18.79 -85.25
CA LEU A 101 -18.35 -19.35 -84.77
C LEU A 101 -18.52 -20.36 -83.62
N SER A 102 -19.55 -21.22 -83.70
CA SER A 102 -19.84 -22.22 -82.66
C SER A 102 -18.79 -23.34 -82.55
N GLY A 103 -18.01 -23.61 -83.62
CA GLY A 103 -16.97 -24.65 -83.65
C GLY A 103 -15.63 -24.31 -82.98
N VAL A 104 -15.42 -23.06 -82.59
CA VAL A 104 -14.21 -22.63 -81.85
C VAL A 104 -14.28 -23.04 -80.37
N ALA A 105 -15.46 -23.46 -79.90
CA ALA A 105 -15.78 -23.82 -78.52
C ALA A 105 -14.83 -24.85 -77.85
N ASP A 106 -14.33 -25.82 -78.60
CA ASP A 106 -13.56 -26.94 -78.01
C ASP A 106 -12.06 -26.65 -77.84
N LEU A 107 -11.65 -25.40 -77.62
CA LEU A 107 -10.22 -25.12 -77.44
C LEU A 107 -9.72 -25.45 -76.02
N THR A 108 -10.60 -25.68 -75.02
CA THR A 108 -10.16 -25.64 -73.61
C THR A 108 -11.05 -26.38 -72.58
N VAL A 109 -10.54 -27.47 -71.95
CA VAL A 109 -10.84 -27.85 -70.55
C VAL A 109 -9.65 -28.59 -69.92
N ASP A 110 -8.44 -28.00 -69.89
CA ASP A 110 -7.29 -28.67 -69.23
C ASP A 110 -6.83 -27.99 -67.92
N GLY A 111 -7.48 -26.91 -67.46
CA GLY A 111 -7.17 -26.23 -66.18
C GLY A 111 -5.76 -25.61 -66.07
N ARG A 112 -4.91 -25.75 -67.08
CA ARG A 112 -3.58 -25.14 -67.18
C ARG A 112 -3.69 -23.67 -67.59
N PRO A 113 -2.73 -22.81 -67.20
CA PRO A 113 -2.70 -21.43 -67.65
C PRO A 113 -2.71 -21.36 -69.19
N PRO A 114 -3.46 -20.40 -69.78
CA PRO A 114 -3.56 -20.26 -71.23
C PRO A 114 -2.18 -20.01 -71.86
N ASP A 115 -1.71 -20.96 -72.64
CA ASP A 115 -0.62 -20.73 -73.59
C ASP A 115 -1.22 -20.16 -74.87
N VAL A 116 -0.96 -18.88 -75.14
CA VAL A 116 -1.51 -18.17 -76.30
C VAL A 116 -1.01 -18.77 -77.61
N GLY A 117 0.24 -19.24 -77.67
CA GLY A 117 0.83 -19.84 -78.86
C GLY A 117 0.07 -21.12 -79.21
N LEU A 118 -0.09 -21.99 -78.22
CA LEU A 118 -0.90 -23.20 -78.36
C LEU A 118 -2.36 -22.91 -78.72
N CYS A 119 -2.97 -21.85 -78.16
CA CYS A 119 -4.35 -21.46 -78.49
C CYS A 119 -4.48 -21.05 -79.97
N LEU A 120 -3.55 -20.22 -80.47
CA LEU A 120 -3.53 -19.79 -81.87
C LEU A 120 -3.18 -20.94 -82.82
N LEU A 121 -2.29 -21.85 -82.43
CA LEU A 121 -1.97 -23.04 -83.20
C LEU A 121 -3.19 -23.96 -83.35
N ARG A 122 -3.90 -24.23 -82.25
CA ARG A 122 -5.13 -25.04 -82.30
C ARG A 122 -6.23 -24.34 -83.11
N LEU A 123 -6.33 -23.01 -83.01
CA LEU A 123 -7.26 -22.22 -83.82
C LEU A 123 -6.92 -22.32 -85.31
N SER A 124 -5.64 -22.22 -85.68
CA SER A 124 -5.21 -22.34 -87.07
C SER A 124 -5.50 -23.72 -87.66
N GLU A 125 -5.30 -24.79 -86.89
CA GLU A 125 -5.65 -26.16 -87.32
C GLU A 125 -7.16 -26.35 -87.50
N LYS A 126 -7.99 -25.73 -86.65
CA LYS A 126 -9.45 -25.72 -86.84
C LYS A 126 -9.86 -24.95 -88.10
N MET A 127 -9.11 -23.92 -88.47
CA MET A 127 -9.34 -23.10 -89.65
C MET A 127 -8.61 -23.60 -90.90
N LYS A 128 -8.03 -24.82 -90.89
CA LYS A 128 -7.20 -25.35 -91.99
C LYS A 128 -7.83 -25.32 -93.40
N ARG A 129 -9.17 -25.29 -93.48
CA ARG A 129 -9.90 -25.14 -94.75
C ARG A 129 -9.77 -23.72 -95.34
N ASP A 130 -9.65 -22.71 -94.48
CA ASP A 130 -9.35 -21.33 -94.82
C ASP A 130 -7.84 -21.09 -94.71
N LYS A 131 -7.12 -21.32 -95.81
CA LYS A 131 -5.66 -21.21 -95.84
C LYS A 131 -5.16 -19.77 -95.62
N GLU A 132 -5.97 -18.78 -96.00
CA GLU A 132 -5.62 -17.36 -95.89
C GLU A 132 -5.61 -16.92 -94.42
N LEU A 133 -6.47 -17.52 -93.58
CA LEU A 133 -6.47 -17.31 -92.13
C LEU A 133 -5.53 -18.25 -91.36
N ALA A 134 -5.52 -19.55 -91.70
CA ALA A 134 -4.76 -20.54 -90.95
C ALA A 134 -3.25 -20.30 -91.00
N GLY A 135 -2.71 -19.88 -92.15
CA GLY A 135 -1.28 -19.61 -92.32
C GLY A 135 -0.76 -18.53 -91.37
N PRO A 136 -1.32 -17.30 -91.40
CA PRO A 136 -0.93 -16.21 -90.50
C PRO A 136 -1.06 -16.54 -89.02
N LEU A 137 -2.15 -17.21 -88.60
CA LEU A 137 -2.33 -17.62 -87.20
C LEU A 137 -1.26 -18.61 -86.74
N ARG A 138 -0.84 -19.54 -87.62
CA ARG A 138 0.24 -20.48 -87.34
C ARG A 138 1.59 -19.78 -87.21
N VAL A 139 1.94 -18.90 -88.14
CA VAL A 139 3.20 -18.14 -88.07
C VAL A 139 3.24 -17.28 -86.80
N LEU A 140 2.13 -16.62 -86.46
CA LEU A 140 2.01 -15.84 -85.23
C LEU A 140 2.16 -16.72 -83.98
N SER A 141 1.62 -17.94 -83.98
CA SER A 141 1.81 -18.88 -82.86
C SER A 141 3.28 -19.26 -82.65
N GLU A 142 4.01 -19.54 -83.73
CA GLU A 142 5.43 -19.88 -83.67
C GLU A 142 6.28 -18.70 -83.15
N ASP A 143 5.90 -17.47 -83.49
CA ASP A 143 6.58 -16.27 -83.00
C ASP A 143 6.31 -15.99 -81.52
N LEU A 144 5.08 -16.25 -81.07
CA LEU A 144 4.74 -16.16 -79.64
C LEU A 144 5.48 -17.22 -78.83
N ASP A 145 5.63 -18.45 -79.33
CA ASP A 145 6.41 -19.48 -78.64
C ASP A 145 7.88 -19.04 -78.47
N ARG A 146 8.49 -18.46 -79.52
CA ARG A 146 9.84 -17.87 -79.43
C ARG A 146 9.90 -16.73 -78.43
N TRP A 147 8.86 -15.91 -78.34
CA TRP A 147 8.77 -14.84 -77.36
C TRP A 147 8.71 -15.36 -75.93
N GLN A 148 7.90 -16.39 -75.67
CA GLN A 148 7.83 -17.01 -74.35
C GLN A 148 9.18 -17.61 -73.93
N LEU A 149 9.89 -18.27 -74.86
CA LEU A 149 11.24 -18.79 -74.63
C LEU A 149 12.22 -17.67 -74.29
N MET A 150 12.23 -16.58 -75.05
CA MET A 150 13.13 -15.45 -74.80
C MET A 150 12.82 -14.73 -73.49
N LEU A 151 11.55 -14.66 -73.07
CA LEU A 151 11.20 -14.19 -71.72
C LEU A 151 11.72 -15.15 -70.64
N GLY A 152 11.72 -16.46 -70.90
CA GLY A 152 12.40 -17.47 -70.06
C GLY A 152 13.89 -17.19 -69.92
N ASP A 153 14.59 -16.89 -71.01
CA ASP A 153 16.02 -16.54 -70.97
C ASP A 153 16.27 -15.22 -70.21
N CYS A 154 15.35 -14.26 -70.34
CA CYS A 154 15.37 -13.01 -69.57
C CYS A 154 15.21 -13.26 -68.07
N ARG A 155 14.28 -14.16 -67.70
CA ARG A 155 14.08 -14.59 -66.31
C ARG A 155 15.36 -15.19 -65.75
N ASP A 156 15.97 -16.11 -66.49
CA ASP A 156 17.19 -16.80 -66.05
C ASP A 156 18.37 -15.83 -65.96
N SER A 157 18.47 -14.86 -66.88
CA SER A 157 19.45 -13.77 -66.80
C SER A 157 19.27 -12.90 -65.54
N ILE A 158 18.02 -12.60 -65.16
CA ILE A 158 17.71 -11.85 -63.93
C ILE A 158 18.02 -12.68 -62.68
N ASP A 159 17.63 -13.95 -62.65
CA ASP A 159 17.82 -14.83 -61.50
C ASP A 159 19.31 -15.19 -61.29
N ASN A 160 20.10 -15.28 -62.37
CA ASN A 160 21.53 -15.57 -62.33
C ASN A 160 22.42 -14.30 -62.22
N GLY A 161 21.84 -13.10 -62.31
CA GLY A 161 22.55 -11.84 -62.19
C GLY A 161 23.13 -11.62 -60.79
N ARG A 162 24.40 -11.98 -60.57
CA ARG A 162 25.08 -11.92 -59.26
C ARG A 162 24.94 -10.54 -58.60
N GLU A 163 25.13 -9.47 -59.36
CA GLU A 163 25.05 -8.09 -58.86
C GLU A 163 23.63 -7.73 -58.38
N LEU A 164 22.57 -8.20 -59.05
CA LEU A 164 21.18 -8.02 -58.60
C LEU A 164 20.91 -8.77 -57.30
N VAL A 165 21.39 -10.01 -57.21
CA VAL A 165 21.23 -10.85 -56.02
C VAL A 165 21.95 -10.22 -54.81
N GLU A 166 23.16 -9.68 -55.02
CA GLU A 166 23.93 -8.99 -53.98
C GLU A 166 23.26 -7.69 -53.52
N ALA A 167 22.78 -6.87 -54.46
CA ALA A 167 22.04 -5.65 -54.14
C ALA A 167 20.75 -5.95 -53.35
N TYR A 168 20.01 -6.98 -53.77
CA TYR A 168 18.81 -7.44 -53.06
C TYR A 168 19.14 -7.92 -51.64
N ARG A 169 20.20 -8.73 -51.49
CA ARG A 169 20.65 -9.23 -50.18
C ARG A 169 21.05 -8.08 -49.27
N ARG A 170 21.84 -7.12 -49.76
CA ARG A 170 22.27 -5.94 -48.99
C ARG A 170 21.08 -5.15 -48.47
N ARG A 171 20.10 -4.85 -49.35
CA ARG A 171 18.89 -4.12 -48.94
C ARG A 171 18.05 -4.87 -47.92
N ARG A 172 17.93 -6.20 -48.07
CA ARG A 172 17.21 -7.05 -47.11
C ARG A 172 17.91 -7.06 -45.75
N VAL A 173 19.23 -7.21 -45.72
CA VAL A 173 20.02 -7.17 -44.48
C VAL A 173 19.85 -5.82 -43.79
N VAL A 174 19.97 -4.70 -44.51
CA VAL A 174 19.78 -3.35 -43.94
C VAL A 174 18.39 -3.19 -43.32
N ARG A 175 17.32 -3.65 -44.00
CA ARG A 175 15.95 -3.58 -43.45
C ARG A 175 15.77 -4.45 -42.20
N VAL A 176 16.31 -5.67 -42.21
CA VAL A 176 16.24 -6.58 -41.06
C VAL A 176 17.01 -6.01 -39.88
N VAL A 177 18.22 -5.49 -40.11
CA VAL A 177 19.02 -4.83 -39.08
C VAL A 177 18.29 -3.61 -38.53
N ALA A 178 17.76 -2.73 -39.38
CA ALA A 178 17.00 -1.57 -38.93
C ALA A 178 15.77 -1.95 -38.09
N ALA A 179 15.00 -2.95 -38.52
CA ALA A 179 13.85 -3.46 -37.78
C ALA A 179 14.26 -4.09 -36.43
N ALA A 180 15.34 -4.87 -36.41
CA ALA A 180 15.88 -5.44 -35.18
C ALA A 180 16.37 -4.36 -34.21
N THR A 181 17.05 -3.32 -34.71
CA THR A 181 17.48 -2.18 -33.89
C THR A 181 16.29 -1.45 -33.27
N ILE A 182 15.24 -1.19 -34.06
CA ILE A 182 14.01 -0.56 -33.54
C ILE A 182 13.38 -1.44 -32.44
N LEU A 183 13.30 -2.74 -32.65
CA LEU A 183 12.73 -3.68 -31.68
C LEU A 183 13.54 -3.70 -30.36
N VAL A 184 14.88 -3.68 -30.45
CA VAL A 184 15.76 -3.61 -29.27
C VAL A 184 15.56 -2.29 -28.52
N VAL A 185 15.51 -1.16 -29.22
CA VAL A 185 15.29 0.16 -28.60
C VAL A 185 13.94 0.21 -27.89
N LEU A 186 12.87 -0.27 -28.53
CA LEU A 186 11.54 -0.35 -27.91
C LEU A 186 11.54 -1.26 -26.67
N SER A 187 12.22 -2.40 -26.73
CA SER A 187 12.32 -3.34 -25.61
C SER A 187 13.02 -2.70 -24.39
N VAL A 188 14.11 -1.98 -24.62
CA VAL A 188 14.84 -1.26 -23.56
C VAL A 188 13.99 -0.13 -22.98
N MET A 189 13.29 0.66 -23.81
CA MET A 189 12.38 1.70 -23.32
C MET A 189 11.24 1.13 -22.47
N LEU A 190 10.62 0.04 -22.93
CA LEU A 190 9.54 -0.62 -22.18
C LEU A 190 10.04 -1.18 -20.85
N PHE A 191 11.22 -1.82 -20.83
CA PHE A 191 11.83 -2.32 -19.60
C PHE A 191 12.16 -1.19 -18.61
N TRP A 192 12.72 -0.08 -19.09
CA TRP A 192 13.01 1.09 -18.26
C TRP A 192 11.72 1.73 -17.70
N ALA A 193 10.68 1.89 -18.52
CA ALA A 193 9.39 2.41 -18.07
C ALA A 193 8.73 1.49 -17.02
N TYR A 194 8.75 0.18 -17.25
CA TYR A 194 8.16 -0.81 -16.34
C TYR A 194 8.89 -0.87 -14.99
N SER A 195 10.23 -0.90 -15.00
CA SER A 195 11.02 -0.89 -13.76
C SER A 195 10.81 0.39 -12.94
N ARG A 196 10.68 1.55 -13.61
CA ARG A 196 10.35 2.82 -12.95
C ARG A 196 8.96 2.80 -12.31
N GLN A 197 7.98 2.22 -13.00
CA GLN A 197 6.62 2.09 -12.47
C GLN A 197 6.55 1.16 -11.25
N LEU A 198 7.25 0.03 -11.29
CA LEU A 198 7.35 -0.89 -10.14
C LEU A 198 8.03 -0.25 -8.93
N ALA A 199 9.12 0.48 -9.12
CA ALA A 199 9.77 1.22 -8.04
C ALA A 199 8.81 2.23 -7.38
N ARG A 200 8.09 3.01 -8.20
CA ARG A 200 7.09 3.97 -7.69
C ARG A 200 5.97 3.29 -6.91
N SER A 201 5.44 2.17 -7.40
CA SER A 201 4.38 1.44 -6.69
C SER A 201 4.82 0.90 -5.33
N ARG A 202 6.09 0.53 -5.17
CA ARG A 202 6.65 0.09 -3.88
C ARG A 202 6.80 1.26 -2.91
N VAL A 203 7.21 2.43 -3.40
CA VAL A 203 7.25 3.67 -2.60
C VAL A 203 5.84 4.07 -2.16
N ASP A 204 4.86 4.06 -3.08
CA ASP A 204 3.46 4.37 -2.74
C ASP A 204 2.91 3.38 -1.69
N ALA A 205 3.17 2.08 -1.85
CA ALA A 205 2.73 1.08 -0.88
C ALA A 205 3.29 1.29 0.53
N GLN A 206 4.53 1.79 0.66
CA GLN A 206 5.10 2.13 1.97
C GLN A 206 4.56 3.45 2.51
N LEU A 207 4.38 4.47 1.67
CA LEU A 207 3.77 5.75 2.06
C LEU A 207 2.30 5.59 2.48
N ASP A 208 1.60 4.61 1.94
CA ASP A 208 0.18 4.35 2.25
C ASP A 208 0.01 3.31 3.39
N ALA A 209 1.09 2.77 3.96
CA ALA A 209 1.04 1.81 5.07
C ALA A 209 0.53 2.43 6.39
N GLY A 210 0.48 3.76 6.49
CA GLY A 210 -0.08 4.48 7.64
C GLY A 210 0.82 4.56 8.88
N ASP A 211 2.01 3.96 8.84
CA ASP A 211 3.06 4.14 9.84
C ASP A 211 4.10 5.15 9.31
N PRO A 212 4.20 6.36 9.90
CA PRO A 212 5.16 7.37 9.48
C PRO A 212 6.61 6.90 9.54
N CYS A 213 6.93 5.93 10.40
CA CYS A 213 8.28 5.41 10.54
C CYS A 213 8.64 4.30 9.52
N ALA A 214 7.66 3.77 8.77
CA ALA A 214 7.92 2.75 7.76
C ALA A 214 8.76 3.28 6.59
N VAL A 215 8.78 4.60 6.36
CA VAL A 215 9.53 5.24 5.27
C VAL A 215 11.04 5.07 5.39
N GLU A 216 11.57 4.78 6.59
CA GLU A 216 13.00 4.49 6.80
C GLU A 216 13.42 3.15 6.14
N ALA A 217 12.47 2.28 5.80
CA ALA A 217 12.73 0.99 5.14
C ALA A 217 12.75 1.06 3.61
N ILE A 218 12.51 2.24 3.01
CA ILE A 218 12.55 2.41 1.55
C ILE A 218 13.99 2.33 1.06
N SER A 219 14.23 1.49 0.04
CA SER A 219 15.58 1.33 -0.53
C SER A 219 16.03 2.58 -1.30
N GLU A 220 17.31 2.92 -1.22
CA GLU A 220 17.90 4.07 -1.94
C GLU A 220 17.67 3.97 -3.47
N THR A 221 17.72 2.75 -4.01
CA THR A 221 17.47 2.49 -5.44
C THR A 221 16.02 2.77 -5.86
N ASP A 222 15.07 2.68 -4.94
CA ASP A 222 13.67 3.06 -5.20
C ASP A 222 13.47 4.58 -5.06
N LEU A 223 14.20 5.23 -4.15
CA LEU A 223 14.21 6.69 -4.00
C LEU A 223 14.74 7.42 -5.25
N GLU A 224 15.79 6.91 -5.89
CA GLU A 224 16.31 7.47 -7.16
C GLU A 224 15.26 7.50 -8.29
N ARG A 225 14.26 6.60 -8.23
CA ARG A 225 13.21 6.45 -9.25
C ARG A 225 11.87 7.06 -8.84
N ALA A 226 11.76 7.51 -7.60
CA ALA A 226 10.59 8.14 -7.04
C ALA A 226 10.22 9.42 -7.81
N SER A 227 8.95 9.80 -7.74
CA SER A 227 8.48 11.11 -8.21
C SER A 227 8.80 12.19 -7.18
N SER A 228 8.86 13.44 -7.62
CA SER A 228 9.04 14.58 -6.70
C SER A 228 7.93 14.67 -5.65
N ALA A 229 6.69 14.29 -6.00
CA ALA A 229 5.58 14.23 -5.06
C ALA A 229 5.77 13.16 -3.97
N GLN A 230 6.30 11.99 -4.34
CA GLN A 230 6.63 10.93 -3.38
C GLN A 230 7.75 11.34 -2.44
N LEU A 231 8.79 12.00 -2.95
CA LEU A 231 9.88 12.53 -2.11
C LEU A 231 9.36 13.57 -1.10
N ALA A 232 8.49 14.48 -1.53
CA ALA A 232 7.88 15.45 -0.63
C ALA A 232 7.00 14.80 0.45
N ARG A 233 6.25 13.73 0.14
CA ARG A 233 5.51 12.95 1.13
C ARG A 233 6.45 12.22 2.09
N LEU A 234 7.54 11.67 1.59
CA LEU A 234 8.54 10.97 2.41
C LEU A 234 9.17 11.92 3.45
N ASP A 235 9.52 13.15 3.06
CA ASP A 235 10.03 14.16 4.00
C ASP A 235 9.01 14.49 5.09
N GLN A 236 7.72 14.56 4.75
CA GLN A 236 6.63 14.79 5.71
C GLN A 236 6.47 13.63 6.70
N GLU A 237 6.49 12.39 6.21
CA GLU A 237 6.39 11.19 7.05
C GLU A 237 7.61 11.03 7.95
N GLN A 238 8.82 11.33 7.46
CA GLN A 238 10.04 11.34 8.28
C GLN A 238 9.91 12.34 9.45
N ALA A 239 9.48 13.57 9.17
CA ALA A 239 9.25 14.58 10.22
C ALA A 239 8.17 14.12 11.23
N ALA A 240 7.13 13.43 10.76
CA ALA A 240 6.09 12.87 11.63
C ALA A 240 6.63 11.72 12.51
N CYS A 241 7.47 10.83 11.97
CA CYS A 241 8.13 9.77 12.73
C CYS A 241 9.04 10.35 13.82
N GLU A 242 9.86 11.36 13.50
CA GLU A 242 10.70 12.04 14.50
C GLU A 242 9.87 12.66 15.63
N ALA A 243 8.79 13.37 15.28
CA ALA A 243 7.87 13.95 16.25
C ALA A 243 7.23 12.88 17.16
N GLN A 244 6.85 11.72 16.60
CA GLN A 244 6.29 10.60 17.36
C GLN A 244 7.33 10.00 18.33
N ARG A 245 8.58 9.84 17.89
CA ARG A 245 9.68 9.36 18.75
C ARG A 245 9.96 10.33 19.90
N ASP A 246 9.92 11.62 19.64
CA ASP A 246 10.10 12.65 20.67
C ASP A 246 8.94 12.69 21.67
N GLN A 247 7.71 12.53 21.21
CA GLN A 247 6.55 12.39 22.11
C GLN A 247 6.67 11.14 22.98
N ALA A 248 7.07 10.01 22.40
CA ALA A 248 7.30 8.76 23.16
C ALA A 248 8.40 8.92 24.21
N ARG A 249 9.52 9.59 23.87
CA ARG A 249 10.59 9.91 24.82
C ARG A 249 10.10 10.80 25.96
N LYS A 250 9.35 11.87 25.65
CA LYS A 250 8.75 12.77 26.66
C LYS A 250 7.77 12.04 27.57
N ALA A 251 6.93 11.17 27.01
CA ALA A 251 5.97 10.39 27.77
C ALA A 251 6.65 9.39 28.72
N ARG A 252 7.72 8.73 28.28
CA ARG A 252 8.54 7.85 29.15
C ARG A 252 9.18 8.62 30.30
N ALA A 253 9.84 9.75 30.00
CA ALA A 253 10.45 10.60 31.02
C ALA A 253 9.43 11.16 32.03
N ALA A 254 8.21 11.47 31.58
CA ALA A 254 7.13 11.92 32.45
C ALA A 254 6.63 10.79 33.39
N LYS A 255 6.48 9.56 32.88
CA LYS A 255 6.11 8.39 33.68
C LYS A 255 7.18 8.09 34.74
N GLU A 256 8.45 8.07 34.37
CA GLU A 256 9.57 7.84 35.30
C GLU A 256 9.60 8.89 36.42
N LYS A 257 9.39 10.18 36.09
CA LYS A 257 9.29 11.25 37.10
C LYS A 257 8.09 11.07 38.03
N ALA A 258 6.95 10.64 37.51
CA ALA A 258 5.74 10.43 38.32
C ALA A 258 5.91 9.23 39.27
N GLU A 259 6.50 8.14 38.80
CA GLU A 259 6.81 6.96 39.62
C GLU A 259 7.85 7.28 40.71
N ALA A 260 8.90 8.03 40.38
CA ALA A 260 9.90 8.49 41.35
C ALA A 260 9.28 9.37 42.45
N ARG A 261 8.35 10.27 42.11
CA ARG A 261 7.61 11.08 43.10
C ARG A 261 6.75 10.24 44.02
N LYS A 262 5.97 9.29 43.48
CA LYS A 262 5.15 8.37 44.28
C LYS A 262 6.00 7.52 45.23
N ALA A 263 7.14 7.03 44.76
CA ALA A 263 8.08 6.26 45.59
C ALA A 263 8.67 7.11 46.73
N ALA A 264 9.05 8.37 46.45
CA ALA A 264 9.56 9.29 47.46
C ALA A 264 8.51 9.63 48.52
N GLU A 265 7.27 9.93 48.12
CA GLU A 265 6.16 10.19 49.04
C GLU A 265 5.83 8.96 49.90
N ALA A 266 5.80 7.76 49.30
CA ALA A 266 5.59 6.51 50.04
C ALA A 266 6.70 6.26 51.07
N LYS A 267 7.97 6.56 50.73
CA LYS A 267 9.09 6.44 51.65
C LYS A 267 8.94 7.40 52.84
N GLN A 268 8.62 8.67 52.59
CA GLN A 268 8.39 9.65 53.64
C GLN A 268 7.23 9.26 54.58
N ARG A 269 6.13 8.73 54.03
CA ARG A 269 5.01 8.22 54.84
C ARG A 269 5.44 7.06 55.73
N ARG A 270 6.15 6.06 55.18
CA ARG A 270 6.64 4.92 55.97
C ARG A 270 7.61 5.34 57.07
N GLU A 271 8.52 6.27 56.78
CA GLU A 271 9.44 6.83 57.79
C GLU A 271 8.70 7.60 58.88
N HIS A 272 7.65 8.33 58.52
CA HIS A 272 6.79 9.02 59.48
C HIS A 272 6.00 8.03 60.36
N GLU A 273 5.34 7.04 59.76
CA GLU A 273 4.62 5.98 60.47
C GLU A 273 5.54 5.20 61.42
N THR A 274 6.77 4.88 60.98
CA THR A 274 7.76 4.19 61.83
C THR A 274 8.17 5.04 63.02
N ARG A 275 8.35 6.35 62.84
CA ARG A 275 8.63 7.29 63.94
C ARG A 275 7.46 7.37 64.93
N CYS A 276 6.22 7.41 64.43
CA CYS A 276 5.03 7.41 65.25
C CYS A 276 4.81 6.08 66.00
N ASP A 277 5.09 4.94 65.37
CA ASP A 277 5.01 3.64 66.05
C ASP A 277 6.08 3.51 67.14
N ARG A 278 7.30 4.02 66.90
CA ARG A 278 8.35 4.08 67.92
C ARG A 278 7.94 4.98 69.10
N LEU A 279 7.39 6.16 68.82
CA LEU A 279 6.86 7.06 69.85
C LEU A 279 5.79 6.35 70.69
N ALA A 280 4.85 5.66 70.04
CA ALA A 280 3.81 4.89 70.73
C ALA A 280 4.39 3.82 71.65
N ARG A 281 5.34 3.01 71.16
CA ARG A 281 6.00 1.97 71.97
C ARG A 281 6.76 2.54 73.16
N ASN A 282 7.46 3.66 72.97
CA ASN A 282 8.23 4.30 74.04
C ASN A 282 7.28 4.81 75.14
N ILE A 283 6.19 5.47 74.76
CA ILE A 283 5.14 5.93 75.70
C ILE A 283 4.51 4.75 76.45
N GLU A 284 4.15 3.67 75.74
CA GLU A 284 3.63 2.43 76.35
C GLU A 284 4.64 1.80 77.33
N GLY A 285 5.94 1.85 77.00
CA GLY A 285 7.04 1.39 77.84
C GLY A 285 7.45 2.35 78.95
N GLY A 286 6.77 3.49 79.10
CA GLY A 286 7.04 4.47 80.15
C GLY A 286 8.28 5.33 79.95
N THR A 287 8.86 5.35 78.74
CA THR A 287 10.06 6.12 78.40
C THR A 287 9.75 7.15 77.33
N LEU A 288 10.32 8.35 77.44
CA LEU A 288 10.20 9.37 76.39
C LEU A 288 11.57 10.01 76.19
N GLY A 289 12.17 9.79 75.02
CA GLY A 289 13.47 10.37 74.69
C GLY A 289 13.36 11.76 74.07
N SER A 290 14.48 12.47 73.95
CA SER A 290 14.52 13.80 73.31
C SER A 290 14.03 13.80 71.85
N THR A 291 14.24 12.70 71.12
CA THR A 291 13.74 12.53 69.75
C THR A 291 12.22 12.40 69.68
N ASP A 292 11.62 11.76 70.69
CA ASP A 292 10.18 11.54 70.79
C ASP A 292 9.48 12.85 71.19
N GLU A 293 10.11 13.63 72.06
CA GLU A 293 9.65 14.95 72.46
C GLU A 293 9.67 15.95 71.30
N ALA A 294 10.74 15.92 70.49
CA ALA A 294 10.81 16.73 69.28
C ALA A 294 9.71 16.37 68.27
N LEU A 295 9.34 15.08 68.17
CA LEU A 295 8.25 14.62 67.31
C LEU A 295 6.89 15.08 67.83
N ALA A 296 6.65 14.91 69.14
CA ALA A 296 5.39 15.24 69.80
C ALA A 296 5.17 16.76 69.99
N LYS A 297 6.20 17.58 69.81
CA LYS A 297 6.15 19.05 69.89
C LYS A 297 5.44 19.52 71.17
N GLY A 298 4.33 20.26 71.04
CA GLY A 298 3.56 20.79 72.16
C GLY A 298 2.93 19.73 73.05
N ALA A 299 2.72 18.50 72.55
CA ALA A 299 2.17 17.39 73.34
C ALA A 299 3.23 16.68 74.21
N ALA A 300 4.53 16.94 73.99
CA ALA A 300 5.62 16.23 74.66
C ALA A 300 5.55 16.25 76.20
N PRO A 301 5.25 17.38 76.88
CA PRO A 301 5.18 17.40 78.34
C PRO A 301 4.05 16.51 78.89
N LEU A 302 2.92 16.45 78.19
CA LEU A 302 1.79 15.61 78.54
C LEU A 302 2.14 14.13 78.34
N LEU A 303 2.67 13.77 77.16
CA LEU A 303 3.03 12.39 76.85
C LEU A 303 4.10 11.85 77.82
N ARG A 304 5.02 12.69 78.30
CA ARG A 304 6.00 12.31 79.33
C ARG A 304 5.31 11.95 80.65
N ARG A 305 4.33 12.75 81.07
CA ARG A 305 3.55 12.47 82.29
C ARG A 305 2.67 11.24 82.15
N VAL A 306 2.09 11.02 80.97
CA VAL A 306 1.33 9.81 80.63
C VAL A 306 2.22 8.58 80.74
N ALA A 307 3.39 8.59 80.10
CA ALA A 307 4.37 7.51 80.15
C ALA A 307 4.81 7.19 81.60
N GLN A 308 4.97 8.21 82.43
CA GLN A 308 5.38 8.05 83.83
C GLN A 308 4.22 7.72 84.80
N GLY A 309 2.96 7.68 84.33
CA GLY A 309 1.78 7.52 85.20
C GLY A 309 1.55 8.70 86.16
N GLN A 310 2.07 9.88 85.84
CA GLN A 310 2.06 11.09 86.67
C GLN A 310 1.14 12.17 86.10
N LEU A 311 0.00 11.77 85.53
CA LEU A 311 -1.01 12.74 85.07
C LEU A 311 -1.50 13.61 86.24
N ARG A 312 -1.49 14.92 85.99
CA ARG A 312 -1.97 15.95 86.91
C ARG A 312 -3.41 16.34 86.54
N PRO A 313 -4.20 16.87 87.48
CA PRO A 313 -5.54 17.35 87.17
C PRO A 313 -5.56 18.38 86.02
N ALA A 314 -4.59 19.29 85.97
CA ALA A 314 -4.45 20.29 84.91
C ALA A 314 -4.28 19.70 83.50
N ASP A 315 -3.77 18.47 83.39
CA ASP A 315 -3.55 17.78 82.11
C ASP A 315 -4.86 17.33 81.46
N VAL A 316 -5.88 17.07 82.28
CA VAL A 316 -7.19 16.57 81.84
C VAL A 316 -8.15 17.73 81.52
N SER A 317 -7.89 18.91 82.07
CA SER A 317 -8.62 20.15 81.79
C SER A 317 -8.08 20.94 80.60
N ALA A 318 -6.83 20.72 80.19
CA ALA A 318 -6.23 21.41 79.03
C ALA A 318 -6.64 20.75 77.70
N GLU A 319 -6.74 21.56 76.63
CA GLU A 319 -6.94 21.02 75.28
C GLU A 319 -5.69 20.27 74.82
N LEU A 320 -5.89 19.02 74.35
CA LEU A 320 -4.84 18.16 73.85
C LEU A 320 -4.22 18.77 72.60
N GLN A 321 -2.91 18.99 72.68
CA GLN A 321 -2.12 19.39 71.52
C GLN A 321 -1.97 18.20 70.56
N PRO A 322 -1.95 18.44 69.23
CA PRO A 322 -1.69 17.39 68.27
C PRO A 322 -0.30 16.79 68.51
N THR A 323 -0.25 15.46 68.46
CA THR A 323 0.97 14.67 68.60
C THR A 323 1.81 14.66 67.31
N GLY A 324 1.21 15.08 66.19
CA GLY A 324 1.83 15.00 64.88
C GLY A 324 1.81 13.59 64.29
N CYS A 325 1.10 12.65 64.92
CA CYS A 325 0.95 11.26 64.49
C CYS A 325 -0.51 10.90 64.15
N GLU A 326 -1.37 11.90 63.99
CA GLU A 326 -2.79 11.72 63.67
C GLU A 326 -2.96 10.97 62.34
N GLY A 327 -3.82 9.94 62.32
CA GLY A 327 -4.07 9.13 61.12
C GLY A 327 -3.02 8.06 60.83
N THR A 328 -2.04 7.85 61.72
CA THR A 328 -1.13 6.69 61.67
C THR A 328 -1.54 5.63 62.70
N PRO A 329 -1.22 4.34 62.50
CA PRO A 329 -1.47 3.30 63.50
C PRO A 329 -0.79 3.58 64.85
N GLY A 330 0.38 4.23 64.83
CA GLY A 330 1.07 4.69 66.05
C GLY A 330 0.29 5.78 66.79
N GLY A 331 -0.34 6.71 66.05
CA GLY A 331 -1.22 7.73 66.62
C GLY A 331 -2.40 7.14 67.39
N ASP A 332 -3.05 6.11 66.85
CA ASP A 332 -4.17 5.43 67.52
C ASP A 332 -3.73 4.74 68.83
N ARG A 333 -2.52 4.17 68.83
CA ARG A 333 -1.93 3.58 70.04
C ARG A 333 -1.63 4.65 71.09
N ILE A 334 -1.04 5.78 70.70
CA ILE A 334 -0.78 6.91 71.59
C ILE A 334 -2.11 7.41 72.18
N ALA A 335 -3.12 7.62 71.33
CA ALA A 335 -4.46 8.03 71.73
C ALA A 335 -5.06 7.09 72.79
N ARG A 336 -4.96 5.77 72.56
CA ARG A 336 -5.41 4.75 73.51
C ARG A 336 -4.68 4.83 74.85
N VAL A 337 -3.35 4.95 74.85
CA VAL A 337 -2.55 5.01 76.08
C VAL A 337 -2.85 6.27 76.88
N VAL A 338 -3.03 7.40 76.20
CA VAL A 338 -3.45 8.65 76.85
C VAL A 338 -4.84 8.49 77.45
N ALA A 339 -5.81 7.93 76.72
CA ALA A 339 -7.15 7.67 77.25
C ALA A 339 -7.12 6.73 78.46
N GLU A 340 -6.31 5.67 78.38
CA GLU A 340 -6.13 4.69 79.44
C GLU A 340 -5.50 5.32 80.71
N ALA A 341 -4.51 6.19 80.54
CA ALA A 341 -3.89 6.92 81.65
C ALA A 341 -4.86 7.94 82.26
N VAL A 342 -5.67 8.63 81.44
CA VAL A 342 -6.73 9.53 81.91
C VAL A 342 -7.72 8.74 82.76
N VAL A 343 -8.27 7.63 82.27
CA VAL A 343 -9.24 6.82 83.02
C VAL A 343 -8.62 6.24 84.31
N ALA A 344 -7.38 5.75 84.26
CA ALA A 344 -6.70 5.22 85.44
C ALA A 344 -6.40 6.28 86.50
N SER A 345 -6.17 7.53 86.09
CA SER A 345 -5.98 8.66 87.01
C SER A 345 -7.30 9.24 87.54
N GLY A 346 -8.45 8.67 87.15
CA GLY A 346 -9.81 9.08 87.54
C GLY A 346 -9.93 9.65 88.95
N PRO A 347 -9.58 8.89 90.00
CA PRO A 347 -9.71 9.37 91.39
C PRO A 347 -9.04 10.71 91.69
N ARG A 348 -7.99 11.10 90.93
CA ARG A 348 -7.24 12.34 91.13
C ARG A 348 -7.89 13.57 90.48
N TRP A 349 -8.74 13.38 89.46
CA TRP A 349 -9.32 14.49 88.69
C TRP A 349 -10.84 14.46 88.64
N LEU A 350 -11.51 13.42 89.14
CA LEU A 350 -12.96 13.38 89.33
C LEU A 350 -13.51 14.47 90.26
N THR A 351 -12.63 15.25 90.91
CA THR A 351 -12.97 16.45 91.69
C THR A 351 -12.92 17.75 90.88
N LEU A 352 -12.45 17.72 89.62
CA LEU A 352 -12.40 18.88 88.74
C LEU A 352 -13.78 19.26 88.24
N THR A 353 -14.01 20.56 88.07
CA THR A 353 -15.25 21.12 87.52
C THR A 353 -15.41 20.92 86.02
N SER A 354 -14.31 20.75 85.26
CA SER A 354 -14.42 20.54 83.81
C SER A 354 -13.34 19.67 83.18
N LEU A 355 -13.76 18.79 82.27
CA LEU A 355 -12.89 18.05 81.34
C LEU A 355 -12.79 18.77 79.99
N SER A 356 -11.59 18.82 79.40
CA SER A 356 -11.42 19.43 78.08
C SER A 356 -12.20 18.65 77.00
N LYS A 357 -12.59 19.35 75.93
CA LYS A 357 -13.42 18.74 74.87
C LYS A 357 -12.63 17.67 74.11
N SER A 358 -11.34 17.89 73.88
CA SER A 358 -10.46 16.91 73.25
C SER A 358 -10.24 15.68 74.13
N VAL A 359 -10.05 15.82 75.44
CA VAL A 359 -9.92 14.65 76.34
C VAL A 359 -11.22 13.85 76.38
N ARG A 360 -12.38 14.50 76.46
CA ARG A 360 -13.68 13.80 76.41
C ARG A 360 -13.84 13.00 75.13
N LYS A 361 -13.61 13.62 73.97
CA LYS A 361 -13.66 12.95 72.67
C LYS A 361 -12.66 11.80 72.56
N LEU A 362 -11.44 11.98 73.07
CA LEU A 362 -10.41 10.96 73.05
C LEU A 362 -10.82 9.73 73.88
N VAL A 363 -11.25 9.95 75.13
CA VAL A 363 -11.70 8.88 76.03
C VAL A 363 -12.92 8.19 75.47
N ALA A 364 -13.89 8.93 74.92
CA ALA A 364 -15.08 8.37 74.29
C ALA A 364 -14.72 7.51 73.06
N ALA A 365 -13.85 8.00 72.17
CA ALA A 365 -13.41 7.26 70.99
C ALA A 365 -12.65 5.97 71.33
N GLN A 366 -11.89 5.98 72.43
CA GLN A 366 -11.09 4.84 72.87
C GLN A 366 -11.79 3.94 73.90
N TRP A 367 -13.03 4.28 74.29
CA TRP A 367 -13.71 3.63 75.41
C TRP A 367 -13.80 2.11 75.27
N SER A 368 -14.20 1.61 74.11
CA SER A 368 -14.32 0.16 73.85
C SER A 368 -12.97 -0.58 73.88
N ALA A 369 -11.87 0.12 73.59
CA ALA A 369 -10.51 -0.41 73.60
C ALA A 369 -9.87 -0.41 75.01
N LEU A 370 -10.50 0.23 76.00
CA LEU A 370 -10.00 0.26 77.37
C LEU A 370 -10.21 -1.09 78.09
N PRO A 371 -9.28 -1.47 79.01
CA PRO A 371 -9.45 -2.65 79.86
C PRO A 371 -10.79 -2.64 80.60
N ALA A 372 -11.51 -3.77 80.58
CA ALA A 372 -12.85 -3.87 81.16
C ALA A 372 -12.88 -3.53 82.67
N GLU A 373 -11.82 -3.88 83.41
CA GLU A 373 -11.66 -3.55 84.83
C GLU A 373 -11.62 -2.03 85.05
N ARG A 374 -10.85 -1.30 84.22
CA ARG A 374 -10.75 0.16 84.33
C ARG A 374 -12.05 0.84 83.96
N ARG A 375 -12.75 0.34 82.94
CA ARG A 375 -14.11 0.81 82.60
C ARG A 375 -15.07 0.63 83.78
N LYS A 376 -15.14 -0.57 84.35
CA LYS A 376 -16.00 -0.86 85.51
C LYS A 376 -15.69 0.03 86.72
N LEU A 377 -14.41 0.20 87.05
CA LEU A 377 -13.98 1.07 88.15
C LEU A 377 -14.36 2.53 87.88
N PHE A 378 -14.15 3.01 86.66
CA PHE A 378 -14.49 4.38 86.28
C PHE A 378 -16.01 4.61 86.27
N ASP A 379 -16.76 3.64 85.73
CA ASP A 379 -18.24 3.63 85.76
C ASP A 379 -18.78 3.70 87.19
N GLY A 380 -18.22 2.90 88.10
CA GLY A 380 -18.61 2.90 89.51
C GLY A 380 -18.36 4.24 90.20
N HIS A 381 -17.23 4.90 89.90
CA HIS A 381 -16.96 6.23 90.44
C HIS A 381 -17.90 7.30 89.89
N ILE A 382 -18.19 7.27 88.58
CA ILE A 382 -19.16 8.21 87.98
C ILE A 382 -20.54 8.05 88.63
N GLU A 383 -20.98 6.81 88.83
CA GLU A 383 -22.29 6.53 89.43
C GLU A 383 -22.37 7.01 90.89
N GLU A 384 -21.31 6.85 91.67
CA GLU A 384 -21.26 7.36 93.05
C GLU A 384 -21.24 8.90 93.10
N ILE A 385 -20.57 9.55 92.15
CA ILE A 385 -20.60 11.02 92.01
C ILE A 385 -21.99 11.49 91.62
N ALA A 386 -22.65 10.81 90.67
CA ALA A 386 -24.01 11.13 90.27
C ALA A 386 -25.00 10.99 91.44
N ARG A 387 -24.89 9.89 92.20
CA ARG A 387 -25.68 9.68 93.43
C ARG A 387 -25.44 10.76 94.48
N ARG A 388 -24.21 11.25 94.62
CA ARG A 388 -23.89 12.33 95.58
C ARG A 388 -24.46 13.67 95.11
N ALA A 389 -24.26 14.04 93.85
CA ALA A 389 -24.74 15.29 93.27
C ALA A 389 -26.28 15.39 93.31
N LEU A 390 -26.99 14.29 93.02
CA LEU A 390 -28.45 14.24 93.13
C LEU A 390 -28.94 14.40 94.58
N ARG A 391 -28.17 13.95 95.58
CA ARG A 391 -28.51 14.10 97.01
C ARG A 391 -28.18 15.49 97.54
N SER A 392 -27.09 16.10 97.12
CA SER A 392 -26.63 17.39 97.62
C SER A 392 -27.34 18.58 96.99
N GLY A 393 -27.75 18.46 95.71
CA GLY A 393 -28.40 19.54 94.96
C GLY A 393 -27.51 20.76 94.70
N GLN A 394 -26.19 20.65 94.91
CA GLN A 394 -25.25 21.76 94.69
C GLN A 394 -24.90 21.91 93.21
N GLY A 395 -24.95 23.15 92.69
CA GLY A 395 -24.75 23.44 91.27
C GLY A 395 -23.42 22.92 90.69
N GLU A 396 -22.30 23.12 91.40
CA GLU A 396 -20.98 22.67 90.91
C GLU A 396 -20.83 21.13 90.89
N GLU A 397 -21.42 20.43 91.86
CA GLU A 397 -21.43 18.96 91.87
C GLU A 397 -22.32 18.41 90.76
N MET A 398 -23.44 19.10 90.49
CA MET A 398 -24.36 18.75 89.39
C MET A 398 -23.71 18.96 88.02
N ASP A 399 -23.06 20.10 87.77
CA ASP A 399 -22.36 20.36 86.50
C ASP A 399 -21.26 19.32 86.23
N ARG A 400 -20.53 18.93 87.27
CA ARG A 400 -19.51 17.87 87.19
C ARG A 400 -20.14 16.52 86.87
N CYS A 401 -21.22 16.16 87.56
CA CYS A 401 -21.98 14.95 87.29
C CYS A 401 -22.43 14.90 85.82
N LEU A 402 -23.02 15.97 85.31
CA LEU A 402 -23.51 16.06 83.94
C LEU A 402 -22.40 15.88 82.91
N GLN A 403 -21.22 16.44 83.13
CA GLN A 403 -20.08 16.25 82.22
C GLN A 403 -19.58 14.80 82.20
N LEU A 404 -19.53 14.14 83.35
CA LEU A 404 -19.11 12.74 83.46
C LEU A 404 -20.16 11.80 82.85
N CYS A 405 -21.45 12.06 83.06
CA CYS A 405 -22.51 11.29 82.44
C CYS A 405 -22.59 11.52 80.92
N LYS A 406 -22.36 12.76 80.43
CA LYS A 406 -22.20 13.05 78.99
C LYS A 406 -21.00 12.34 78.39
N LEU A 407 -19.89 12.24 79.11
CA LEU A 407 -18.74 11.45 78.66
C LEU A 407 -19.12 9.98 78.46
N LYS A 408 -19.88 9.39 79.40
CA LYS A 408 -20.40 8.02 79.26
C LYS A 408 -21.34 7.87 78.05
N GLU A 409 -22.21 8.84 77.84
CA GLU A 409 -23.12 8.89 76.68
C GLU A 409 -22.34 8.98 75.36
N GLU A 410 -21.37 9.89 75.25
CA GLU A 410 -20.47 10.04 74.09
C GLU A 410 -19.65 8.75 73.83
N ALA A 411 -19.22 8.08 74.90
CA ALA A 411 -18.53 6.80 74.86
C ALA A 411 -19.43 5.61 74.52
N LYS A 412 -20.75 5.83 74.39
CA LYS A 412 -21.78 4.79 74.25
C LYS A 412 -21.69 3.71 75.35
N ALA A 413 -21.27 4.12 76.54
CA ALA A 413 -21.25 3.27 77.72
C ALA A 413 -22.68 3.11 78.27
N VAL A 414 -22.94 2.00 78.98
CA VAL A 414 -24.22 1.82 79.68
C VAL A 414 -24.32 2.88 80.79
N LEU A 415 -25.32 3.76 80.68
CA LEU A 415 -25.64 4.74 81.70
C LEU A 415 -26.24 4.02 82.92
N GLY A 416 -25.78 4.37 84.12
CA GLY A 416 -26.42 3.91 85.35
C GLY A 416 -27.63 4.78 85.67
N ASP A 417 -28.50 4.29 86.56
CA ASP A 417 -29.76 4.93 86.93
C ASP A 417 -29.57 6.39 87.40
N HIS A 418 -28.51 6.66 88.17
CA HIS A 418 -28.23 8.01 88.68
C HIS A 418 -27.71 8.94 87.59
N CYS A 419 -26.89 8.44 86.66
CA CYS A 419 -26.45 9.23 85.52
C CYS A 419 -27.59 9.55 84.56
N GLN A 420 -28.48 8.59 84.31
CA GLN A 420 -29.67 8.80 83.48
C GLN A 420 -30.61 9.83 84.12
N ALA A 421 -30.85 9.71 85.43
CA ALA A 421 -31.62 10.69 86.19
C ALA A 421 -30.99 12.10 86.13
N ALA A 422 -29.68 12.22 86.31
CA ALA A 422 -28.98 13.51 86.24
C ALA A 422 -29.08 14.15 84.85
N LEU A 423 -28.87 13.38 83.77
CA LEU A 423 -29.00 13.91 82.41
C LEU A 423 -30.43 14.38 82.08
N SER A 424 -31.45 13.68 82.60
CA SER A 424 -32.87 14.05 82.40
C SER A 424 -33.26 15.38 83.05
N LEU A 425 -32.52 15.86 84.06
CA LEU A 425 -32.78 17.16 84.70
C LEU A 425 -32.34 18.36 83.84
N VAL A 426 -31.52 18.13 82.81
CA VAL A 426 -30.93 19.19 81.97
C VAL A 426 -31.33 19.07 80.50
N GLN A 427 -31.90 17.94 80.09
CA GLN A 427 -32.55 17.80 78.80
C GLN A 427 -34.02 18.27 78.94
N PRO A 428 -34.42 19.40 78.34
CA PRO A 428 -35.81 19.87 78.36
C PRO A 428 -36.76 18.96 77.58
#